data_AF-A0A4E0RTA5-F1
#
_entry.id   AF-A0A4E0RTA5-F1
#
_cell.length_a   1.000
_cell.length_b   1.000
_cell.length_c   1.000
_cell.angle_alpha   90.00
_cell.angle_beta   90.00
_cell.angle_gamma   90.00
#
_symmetry.space_group_name_H-M   'P 1'
#
loop_
_entity.id
_entity.type
_entity.pdbx_description
1 polymer ?
#
loop_
_entity_poly.entity_id
_entity_poly.type
_entity_poly.pdbx_seq_one_letter_code
_entity_poly.pdbx_strand_id
1 'polypeptide(L)'
;MAGRYLVTVLRRGKPTAGVRFYSDDEPPLRYKIGKREIVGYGLNGTESYLDLEECPMPAIRYKEVTPEIQILREREKGDWKKLTIQEKKDLYRASFCQTFVEMDAPTGEWKLILAGVCTGVGIALLLFTCIKKFVYSPLPVTFDQEHQTAQYERMRQLDMNPIHGMNRRR
;
A
#
# COMPACT_ATOMS: atom_id res chain seq x y z
N MET A 1 -51.88 -19.86 19.15
CA MET A 1 -50.72 -18.97 19.39
C MET A 1 -49.57 -19.12 18.37
N ALA A 2 -49.43 -20.24 17.65
CA ALA A 2 -48.34 -20.44 16.67
C ALA A 2 -48.57 -19.82 15.28
N GLY A 3 -49.83 -19.57 14.88
CA GLY A 3 -50.16 -19.11 13.52
C GLY A 3 -49.74 -17.67 13.18
N ARG A 4 -49.69 -16.77 14.18
CA ARG A 4 -49.29 -15.37 13.96
C ARG A 4 -47.78 -15.22 13.75
N TYR A 5 -46.96 -16.03 14.42
CA TYR A 5 -45.51 -15.97 14.28
C TYR A 5 -45.03 -16.43 12.90
N LEU A 6 -45.65 -17.49 12.34
CA LEU A 6 -45.29 -18.01 11.02
C LEU A 6 -45.60 -17.02 9.89
N VAL A 7 -46.70 -16.28 9.98
CA VAL A 7 -47.08 -15.28 8.97
C VAL A 7 -46.15 -14.06 9.02
N THR A 8 -45.65 -13.67 10.19
CA THR A 8 -44.69 -12.56 10.32
C THR A 8 -43.33 -12.92 9.72
N VAL A 9 -42.88 -14.17 9.87
CA VAL A 9 -41.60 -14.64 9.31
C VAL A 9 -41.66 -14.72 7.78
N LEU A 10 -42.79 -15.13 7.21
CA LEU A 10 -42.98 -15.23 5.75
C LEU A 10 -43.20 -13.87 5.06
N ARG A 11 -43.45 -12.79 5.82
CA ARG A 11 -43.59 -11.42 5.29
C ARG A 11 -42.28 -10.64 5.18
N ARG A 12 -41.18 -11.14 5.75
CA ARG A 12 -39.84 -10.57 5.52
C ARG A 12 -39.46 -10.86 4.07
N GLY A 13 -39.58 -9.82 3.24
CA GLY A 13 -39.30 -9.85 1.82
C GLY A 13 -37.95 -10.51 1.53
N LYS A 14 -37.92 -11.30 0.46
CA LYS A 14 -36.66 -11.83 -0.08
C LYS A 14 -35.72 -10.64 -0.30
N PRO A 15 -34.48 -10.67 0.25
CA PRO A 15 -33.51 -9.65 -0.11
C PRO A 15 -33.26 -9.77 -1.61
N THR A 16 -33.61 -8.73 -2.35
CA THR A 16 -33.16 -8.53 -3.72
C THR A 16 -31.64 -8.49 -3.69
N ALA A 17 -31.02 -9.55 -4.21
CA ALA A 17 -29.58 -9.63 -4.39
C ALA A 17 -29.12 -8.42 -5.23
N GLY A 18 -28.28 -7.55 -4.66
CA GLY A 18 -27.69 -6.45 -5.44
C GLY A 18 -27.21 -5.22 -4.67
N VAL A 19 -27.51 -5.06 -3.38
CA VAL A 19 -26.94 -3.97 -2.58
C VAL A 19 -26.15 -4.59 -1.45
N ARG A 20 -24.84 -4.33 -1.37
CA ARG A 20 -24.07 -4.58 -0.16
C ARG A 20 -24.67 -3.69 0.93
N PHE A 21 -25.64 -4.20 1.66
CA PHE A 21 -26.16 -3.55 2.85
C PHE A 21 -25.05 -3.53 3.90
N TYR A 22 -24.70 -2.34 4.38
CA TYR A 22 -24.21 -2.20 5.74
C TYR A 22 -25.16 -3.02 6.63
N SER A 23 -24.62 -3.91 7.45
CA SER A 23 -25.39 -4.63 8.45
C SER A 23 -26.11 -3.63 9.34
N ASP A 24 -27.44 -3.63 9.32
CA ASP A 24 -28.30 -2.78 10.16
C ASP A 24 -28.06 -2.98 11.67
N ASP A 25 -27.34 -4.06 12.04
CA ASP A 25 -27.00 -4.42 13.42
C ASP A 25 -25.73 -3.72 13.97
N GLU A 26 -24.92 -3.07 13.12
CA GLU A 26 -23.75 -2.30 13.56
C GLU A 26 -24.17 -0.86 13.89
N PRO A 27 -23.80 -0.29 15.05
CA PRO A 27 -24.10 1.09 15.35
C PRO A 27 -23.54 1.97 14.22
N PRO A 28 -24.25 3.04 13.80
CA PRO A 28 -23.78 3.90 12.72
C PRO A 28 -22.34 4.33 13.01
N LEU A 29 -21.49 4.30 11.96
CA LEU A 29 -20.05 4.61 12.01
C LEU A 29 -19.72 5.87 12.84
N ARG A 30 -20.70 6.76 13.00
CA ARG A 30 -20.79 7.87 13.93
C ARG A 30 -20.10 7.68 15.30
N TYR A 31 -20.11 6.49 15.91
CA TYR A 31 -19.38 6.27 17.19
C TYR A 31 -17.85 6.45 17.05
N LYS A 32 -17.28 6.11 15.88
CA LYS A 32 -15.83 6.16 15.64
C LYS A 32 -15.29 7.56 15.34
N ILE A 33 -16.18 8.51 15.02
CA ILE A 33 -15.82 9.83 14.47
C ILE A 33 -15.84 10.92 15.54
N GLY A 34 -16.41 10.63 16.71
CA GLY A 34 -16.51 11.60 17.81
C GLY A 34 -17.44 12.75 17.45
N LYS A 35 -17.02 13.99 17.76
CA LYS A 35 -17.81 15.22 17.50
C LYS A 35 -17.43 15.93 16.20
N ARG A 36 -16.83 15.22 15.25
CA ARG A 36 -16.44 15.81 13.95
C ARG A 36 -17.66 15.99 13.06
N GLU A 37 -17.63 17.04 12.27
CA GLU A 37 -18.68 17.36 11.32
C GLU A 37 -18.58 16.49 10.07
N ILE A 38 -19.73 15.97 9.62
CA ILE A 38 -19.88 15.26 8.35
C ILE A 38 -20.25 16.31 7.28
N VAL A 39 -19.40 16.42 6.26
CA VAL A 39 -19.46 17.49 5.25
C VAL A 39 -19.82 16.94 3.87
N GLY A 40 -19.58 15.66 3.62
CA GLY A 40 -19.82 15.06 2.31
C GLY A 40 -20.00 13.55 2.35
N TYR A 41 -20.16 12.98 1.17
CA TYR A 41 -20.42 11.54 0.98
C TYR A 41 -19.15 10.68 1.09
N GLY A 42 -17.96 11.26 0.84
CA GLY A 42 -16.70 10.53 0.82
C GLY A 42 -16.58 9.53 -0.34
N LEU A 43 -15.59 8.65 -0.24
CA LEU A 43 -15.24 7.69 -1.29
C LEU A 43 -16.34 6.65 -1.54
N ASN A 44 -16.95 6.11 -0.47
CA ASN A 44 -17.88 4.96 -0.53
C ASN A 44 -19.13 5.15 0.36
N GLY A 45 -19.55 6.38 0.65
CA GLY A 45 -20.62 6.65 1.62
C GLY A 45 -20.20 6.40 3.08
N THR A 46 -18.91 6.14 3.31
CA THR A 46 -18.32 6.03 4.64
C THR A 46 -17.97 7.40 5.18
N GLU A 47 -18.35 7.65 6.44
CA GLU A 47 -17.98 8.86 7.18
C GLU A 47 -16.49 8.82 7.65
N SER A 48 -15.56 8.54 6.73
CA SER A 48 -14.14 8.39 7.03
C SER A 48 -13.33 9.61 6.58
N TYR A 49 -12.35 10.01 7.38
CA TYR A 49 -11.34 10.99 6.99
C TYR A 49 -10.19 10.28 6.27
N LEU A 50 -9.82 10.76 5.08
CA LEU A 50 -8.68 10.27 4.31
C LEU A 50 -8.01 11.46 3.64
N ASP A 51 -6.70 11.56 3.78
CA ASP A 51 -5.84 12.50 3.05
C ASP A 51 -5.36 11.80 1.79
N LEU A 52 -6.06 12.03 0.67
CA LEU A 52 -5.80 11.41 -0.62
C LEU A 52 -5.87 12.47 -1.72
N GLU A 53 -4.95 12.38 -2.69
CA GLU A 53 -4.94 13.30 -3.82
C GLU A 53 -6.15 13.11 -4.74
N GLU A 54 -6.59 11.86 -4.93
CA GLU A 54 -7.75 11.52 -5.77
C GLU A 54 -9.08 11.96 -5.15
N CYS A 55 -9.13 12.06 -3.81
CA CYS A 55 -10.31 12.47 -3.06
C CYS A 55 -9.95 13.67 -2.15
N PRO A 56 -9.81 14.87 -2.73
CA PRO A 56 -9.33 16.05 -2.01
C PRO A 56 -10.32 16.56 -0.95
N MET A 57 -11.56 16.07 -0.97
CA MET A 57 -12.66 16.48 -0.09
C MET A 57 -13.19 15.26 0.67
N PRO A 58 -12.64 14.95 1.86
CA PRO A 58 -13.06 13.80 2.65
C PRO A 58 -14.50 13.97 3.19
N ALA A 59 -15.11 12.87 3.62
CA ALA A 59 -16.49 12.87 4.12
C ALA A 59 -16.68 13.70 5.38
N ILE A 60 -15.65 13.76 6.24
CA ILE A 60 -15.66 14.41 7.54
C ILE A 60 -14.53 15.43 7.65
N ARG A 61 -14.62 16.40 8.56
CA ARG A 61 -13.51 17.30 8.90
C ARG A 61 -12.44 16.57 9.74
N TYR A 62 -11.20 17.05 9.69
CA TYR A 62 -10.11 16.51 10.49
C TYR A 62 -10.31 16.71 12.01
N LYS A 63 -10.54 17.96 12.45
CA LYS A 63 -10.71 18.29 13.87
C LYS A 63 -12.18 18.26 14.31
N GLU A 64 -12.39 18.02 15.60
CA GLU A 64 -13.69 18.23 16.23
C GLU A 64 -14.03 19.71 16.34
N VAL A 65 -15.33 20.01 16.41
CA VAL A 65 -15.81 21.39 16.55
C VAL A 65 -15.57 21.89 17.97
N THR A 66 -14.52 22.70 18.14
CA THR A 66 -14.25 23.45 19.37
C THR A 66 -14.97 24.81 19.33
N PRO A 67 -15.24 25.46 20.48
CA PRO A 67 -15.91 26.77 20.49
C PRO A 67 -15.16 27.85 19.69
N GLU A 68 -13.83 27.81 19.69
CA GLU A 68 -13.00 28.72 18.90
C GLU A 68 -13.18 28.50 17.40
N ILE A 69 -13.18 27.24 16.96
CA ILE A 69 -13.44 26.89 15.56
C ILE A 69 -14.86 27.32 15.19
N GLN A 70 -15.85 27.14 16.07
CA GLN A 70 -17.22 27.56 15.82
C GLN A 70 -17.34 29.07 15.54
N ILE A 71 -16.64 29.91 16.32
CA ILE A 71 -16.58 31.37 16.09
C ILE A 71 -15.93 31.67 14.73
N LEU A 72 -14.84 30.96 14.39
CA LEU A 72 -14.21 31.10 13.07
C LEU A 72 -15.13 30.66 11.93
N ARG A 73 -15.95 29.63 12.11
CA ARG A 73 -16.96 29.17 11.13
C ARG A 73 -18.06 30.19 10.92
N GLU A 74 -18.49 30.89 11.97
CA GLU A 74 -19.46 31.98 11.83
C GLU A 74 -18.88 33.13 11.01
N ARG A 75 -17.60 33.45 11.21
CA ARG A 75 -16.87 34.44 10.39
C ARG A 75 -16.63 33.96 8.96
N GLU A 76 -16.39 32.66 8.76
CA GLU A 76 -16.22 32.04 7.43
C GLU A 76 -17.46 32.23 6.53
N LYS A 77 -18.66 32.31 7.10
CA LYS A 77 -19.89 32.58 6.34
C LYS A 77 -19.95 34.00 5.74
N GLY A 78 -19.11 34.92 6.23
CA GLY A 78 -19.01 36.29 5.75
C GLY A 78 -17.98 36.49 4.62
N ASP A 79 -17.49 37.72 4.47
CA ASP A 79 -16.49 38.07 3.45
C ASP A 79 -15.07 37.61 3.85
N TRP A 80 -14.47 36.75 3.03
CA TRP A 80 -13.13 36.18 3.24
C TRP A 80 -11.99 37.19 3.08
N LYS A 81 -12.25 38.39 2.54
CA LYS A 81 -11.27 39.48 2.52
C LYS A 81 -11.02 40.06 3.92
N LYS A 82 -11.96 39.90 4.85
CA LYS A 82 -11.86 40.37 6.25
C LYS A 82 -11.18 39.35 7.18
N LEU A 83 -10.94 38.13 6.70
CA LEU A 83 -10.22 37.10 7.45
C LEU A 83 -8.71 37.34 7.36
N THR A 84 -8.03 37.25 8.50
CA THR A 84 -6.56 37.29 8.54
C THR A 84 -5.97 36.01 7.93
N ILE A 85 -4.70 36.07 7.53
CA ILE A 85 -4.00 34.90 6.98
C ILE A 85 -3.93 33.77 8.01
N GLN A 86 -3.80 34.10 9.29
CA GLN A 86 -3.75 33.11 10.37
C GLN A 86 -5.10 32.39 10.51
N GLU A 87 -6.21 33.13 10.52
CA GLU A 87 -7.55 32.54 10.61
C GLU A 87 -7.85 31.60 9.45
N LYS A 88 -7.37 31.93 8.24
CA LYS A 88 -7.50 31.06 7.06
C LYS A 88 -6.70 29.76 7.23
N LYS A 89 -5.48 29.85 7.77
CA LYS A 89 -4.66 28.67 8.08
C LYS A 89 -5.30 27.81 9.17
N ASP A 90 -5.88 28.42 10.18
CA ASP A 90 -6.55 27.72 11.28
C ASP A 90 -7.82 27.00 10.78
N LEU A 91 -8.62 27.65 9.92
CA LEU A 91 -9.75 27.01 9.23
C LEU A 91 -9.30 25.85 8.33
N TYR A 92 -8.18 26.00 7.64
CA TYR A 92 -7.60 24.94 6.82
C TYR A 92 -7.18 23.74 7.68
N ARG A 93 -6.40 23.95 8.74
CA ARG A 93 -5.94 22.89 9.66
C ARG A 93 -7.04 22.30 10.53
N ALA A 94 -8.17 22.99 10.69
CA ALA A 94 -9.38 22.42 11.28
C ALA A 94 -10.07 21.44 10.32
N SER A 95 -9.98 21.72 9.02
CA SER A 95 -10.63 20.92 7.98
C SER A 95 -9.77 19.75 7.53
N PHE A 96 -8.48 19.98 7.34
CA PHE A 96 -7.53 19.05 6.77
C PHE A 96 -6.34 18.79 7.71
N CYS A 97 -5.87 17.54 7.77
CA CYS A 97 -4.68 17.20 8.54
C CYS A 97 -3.42 17.62 7.78
N GLN A 98 -3.23 17.13 6.57
CA GLN A 98 -2.06 17.39 5.73
C GLN A 98 -2.38 18.29 4.54
N THR A 99 -1.37 19.04 4.08
CA THR A 99 -1.41 19.70 2.76
C THR A 99 -0.96 18.75 1.66
N PHE A 100 -1.25 19.03 0.39
CA PHE A 100 -0.75 18.23 -0.74
C PHE A 100 0.77 18.07 -0.73
N VAL A 101 1.51 19.12 -0.39
CA VAL A 101 2.97 19.07 -0.31
C VAL A 101 3.46 18.19 0.84
N GLU A 102 2.70 18.12 1.94
CA GLU A 102 3.03 17.25 3.08
C GLU A 102 2.70 15.78 2.79
N MET A 103 1.66 15.51 2.00
CA MET A 103 1.31 14.16 1.56
C MET A 103 2.36 13.59 0.60
N ASP A 104 2.87 14.41 -0.31
CA ASP A 104 3.91 14.03 -1.29
C ASP A 104 5.34 14.15 -0.74
N ALA A 105 5.49 14.43 0.56
CA ALA A 105 6.81 14.63 1.15
C ALA A 105 7.62 13.30 1.14
N PRO A 106 8.86 13.28 0.63
CA PRO A 106 9.65 12.06 0.55
C PRO A 106 10.12 11.60 1.94
N THR A 107 9.75 10.38 2.34
CA THR A 107 10.08 9.80 3.66
C THR A 107 11.49 9.19 3.73
N GLY A 108 12.07 8.84 2.58
CA GLY A 108 13.39 8.20 2.51
C GLY A 108 13.39 6.69 2.81
N GLU A 109 12.21 6.05 2.89
CA GLU A 109 12.06 4.61 3.17
C GLU A 109 12.82 3.70 2.19
N TRP A 110 13.03 4.15 0.94
CA TRP A 110 13.80 3.42 -0.05
C TRP A 110 15.22 3.06 0.43
N LYS A 111 15.82 3.88 1.30
CA LYS A 111 17.14 3.60 1.89
C LYS A 111 17.10 2.40 2.82
N LEU A 112 16.04 2.27 3.62
CA LEU A 112 15.85 1.14 4.52
C LEU A 112 15.61 -0.14 3.72
N ILE A 113 14.78 -0.06 2.67
CA ILE A 113 14.52 -1.18 1.77
C ILE A 113 15.82 -1.63 1.10
N LEU A 114 16.59 -0.69 0.55
CA LEU A 114 17.87 -0.99 -0.09
C LEU A 114 18.86 -1.63 0.88
N ALA A 115 18.98 -1.10 2.10
CA ALA A 115 19.83 -1.67 3.14
C ALA A 115 19.42 -3.11 3.47
N GLY A 116 18.12 -3.36 3.67
CA GLY A 116 17.59 -4.70 3.94
C GLY A 116 17.89 -5.69 2.82
N VAL A 117 17.72 -5.28 1.56
CA VAL A 117 18.04 -6.11 0.38
C VAL A 117 19.53 -6.43 0.33
N CYS A 118 20.40 -5.41 0.46
CA CYS A 118 21.85 -5.61 0.45
C CYS A 118 22.33 -6.51 1.59
N THR A 119 21.78 -6.36 2.80
CA THR A 119 22.08 -7.24 3.93
C THR A 119 21.65 -8.67 3.67
N GLY A 120 20.44 -8.89 3.11
CA GLY A 120 19.96 -10.22 2.75
C GLY A 120 20.86 -10.91 1.72
N VAL A 121 21.26 -10.19 0.66
CA VAL A 121 22.20 -10.70 -0.36
C VAL A 121 23.57 -10.99 0.25
N GLY A 122 24.06 -10.10 1.12
CA GLY A 122 25.34 -10.29 1.81
C GLY A 122 25.34 -11.57 2.66
N ILE A 123 24.29 -11.80 3.45
CA ILE A 123 24.14 -13.02 4.25
C ILE A 123 24.07 -14.27 3.35
N ALA A 124 23.31 -14.21 2.25
CA ALA A 124 23.21 -15.34 1.31
C ALA A 124 24.58 -15.71 0.71
N LEU A 125 25.38 -14.72 0.29
CA LEU A 125 26.73 -14.96 -0.25
C LEU A 125 27.69 -15.51 0.81
N LEU A 126 27.61 -15.03 2.05
CA LEU A 126 28.41 -15.55 3.16
C LEU A 126 28.05 -17.01 3.45
N LEU A 127 26.76 -17.33 3.55
CA LEU A 127 26.29 -18.70 3.76
C LEU A 127 26.73 -19.64 2.62
N PHE A 128 26.58 -19.21 1.37
CA PHE A 128 27.04 -19.97 0.21
C PHE A 128 28.54 -20.24 0.28
N THR A 129 29.35 -19.24 0.61
CA THR A 129 30.80 -19.37 0.72
C THR A 129 31.19 -20.33 1.86
N CYS A 130 30.50 -20.27 3.00
CA CYS A 130 30.70 -21.19 4.11
C CYS A 130 30.41 -22.63 3.71
N ILE A 131 29.26 -22.89 3.07
CA ILE A 131 28.89 -24.23 2.58
C ILE A 131 29.93 -24.72 1.56
N LYS A 132 30.33 -23.87 0.61
CA LYS A 132 31.29 -24.24 -0.44
C LYS A 132 32.68 -24.58 0.12
N LYS A 133 33.09 -23.93 1.21
CA LYS A 133 34.41 -24.11 1.83
C LYS A 133 34.46 -25.28 2.81
N PHE A 134 33.41 -25.49 3.59
CA PHE A 134 33.44 -26.46 4.70
C PHE A 134 32.66 -27.74 4.44
N VAL A 135 31.71 -27.76 3.51
CA VAL A 135 30.81 -28.91 3.28
C VAL A 135 31.10 -29.61 1.96
N TYR A 136 31.34 -28.87 0.89
CA TYR A 136 31.50 -29.47 -0.44
C TYR A 136 32.86 -30.15 -0.61
N SER A 137 32.82 -31.38 -1.14
CA SER A 137 33.99 -32.14 -1.56
C SER A 137 34.81 -31.42 -2.63
N PRO A 138 36.09 -31.80 -2.82
CA PRO A 138 36.88 -31.31 -3.94
C PRO A 138 36.18 -31.60 -5.27
N LEU A 139 36.38 -30.72 -6.25
CA LEU A 139 35.86 -30.93 -7.59
C LEU A 139 36.52 -32.17 -8.21
N PRO A 140 35.83 -32.89 -9.11
CA PRO A 140 36.45 -34.00 -9.81
C PRO A 140 37.59 -33.50 -10.70
N VAL A 141 38.60 -34.36 -10.92
CA VAL A 141 39.81 -34.08 -11.71
C VAL A 141 39.53 -33.53 -13.11
N THR A 142 38.36 -33.82 -13.68
CA THR A 142 37.93 -33.29 -14.98
C THR A 142 37.74 -31.78 -14.99
N PHE A 143 37.63 -31.13 -13.82
CA PHE A 143 37.57 -29.68 -13.71
C PHE A 143 38.94 -29.00 -13.65
N ASP A 144 40.04 -29.76 -13.63
CA ASP A 144 41.37 -29.19 -13.76
C ASP A 144 41.56 -28.56 -15.13
N GLN A 145 42.37 -27.51 -15.20
CA GLN A 145 42.53 -26.71 -16.41
C GLN A 145 43.02 -27.55 -17.60
N GLU A 146 43.96 -28.47 -17.39
CA GLU A 146 44.50 -29.35 -18.44
C GLU A 146 43.45 -30.32 -18.99
N HIS A 147 42.61 -30.88 -18.13
CA HIS A 147 41.54 -31.78 -18.55
C HIS A 147 40.44 -31.02 -19.31
N GLN A 148 40.09 -29.81 -18.84
CA GLN A 148 39.14 -28.95 -19.53
C GLN A 148 39.65 -28.50 -20.91
N THR A 149 40.92 -28.14 -21.04
CA THR A 149 41.50 -27.75 -22.34
C THR A 149 41.60 -28.95 -23.28
N ALA A 150 42.04 -30.11 -22.81
CA ALA A 150 42.06 -31.33 -23.63
C ALA A 150 40.65 -31.74 -24.08
N GLN A 151 39.65 -31.64 -23.19
CA GLN A 151 38.26 -31.89 -23.54
C GLN A 151 37.75 -30.87 -24.57
N TYR A 152 38.09 -29.58 -24.40
CA TYR A 152 37.75 -28.53 -25.36
C TYR A 152 38.36 -28.77 -26.75
N GLU A 153 39.63 -29.14 -26.81
CA GLU A 153 40.31 -29.47 -28.06
C GLU A 153 39.67 -30.67 -28.75
N ARG A 154 39.31 -31.71 -27.98
CA ARG A 154 38.57 -32.87 -28.50
C ARG A 154 37.20 -32.45 -29.05
N MET A 155 36.45 -31.62 -28.33
CA MET A 155 35.15 -31.11 -28.81
C MET A 155 35.31 -30.31 -30.11
N ARG A 156 36.41 -29.58 -30.27
CA ARG A 156 36.76 -28.87 -31.50
C ARG A 156 37.10 -29.83 -32.65
N GLN A 157 37.91 -30.84 -32.40
CA GLN A 157 38.27 -31.86 -33.39
C GLN A 157 37.05 -32.65 -33.89
N LEU A 158 36.10 -32.92 -33.00
CA LEU A 158 34.84 -33.60 -33.32
C LEU A 158 33.79 -32.67 -33.93
N ASP A 159 34.12 -31.39 -34.16
CA ASP A 159 33.24 -30.38 -34.73
C ASP A 159 31.86 -30.31 -34.05
N MET A 160 31.85 -30.39 -32.71
CA MET A 160 30.61 -30.31 -31.93
C MET A 160 29.89 -28.97 -32.12
N ASN A 161 28.59 -29.02 -32.40
CA ASN A 161 27.70 -27.86 -32.61
C ASN A 161 28.24 -26.82 -33.63
N PRO A 162 28.41 -27.18 -34.91
CA PRO A 162 29.11 -26.36 -35.90
C PRO A 162 28.27 -25.26 -36.57
N ILE A 163 26.96 -25.16 -36.29
CA ILE A 163 26.07 -24.17 -36.92
C ILE A 163 25.85 -22.95 -35.99
N HIS A 164 25.49 -23.20 -34.74
CA HIS A 164 25.15 -22.17 -33.76
C HIS A 164 26.05 -22.14 -32.53
N GLY A 165 26.91 -23.15 -32.36
CA GLY A 165 27.67 -23.36 -31.13
C GLY A 165 29.15 -23.00 -31.24
N MET A 166 29.93 -23.63 -30.38
CA MET A 166 31.34 -23.35 -30.14
C MET A 166 32.23 -23.52 -31.38
N ASN A 167 31.93 -24.48 -32.26
CA ASN A 167 32.67 -24.72 -33.50
C ASN A 167 32.01 -24.10 -34.73
N ARG A 168 31.24 -23.01 -34.54
CA ARG A 168 30.57 -22.35 -35.66
C ARG A 168 31.56 -21.96 -36.75
N ARG A 169 31.38 -22.53 -37.93
CA ARG A 169 32.15 -22.16 -39.13
C ARG A 169 31.62 -20.82 -39.64
N ARG A 170 32.49 -19.81 -39.68
CA ARG A 170 32.18 -18.50 -40.26
C ARG A 170 32.37 -18.53 -41.77
#